data_AF-A0A011P0M6-F1
#
_entry.id   AF-A0A011P0M6-F1
#
_cell.length_a   1.000
_cell.length_b   1.000
_cell.length_c   1.000
_cell.angle_alpha   90.00
_cell.angle_beta   90.00
_cell.angle_gamma   90.00
#
_symmetry.space_group_name_H-M   'P 1'
#
loop_
_entity.id
_entity.type
_entity.pdbx_description
1 polymer ?
#
loop_
_entity_poly.entity_id
_entity_poly.type
_entity_poly.pdbx_seq_one_letter_code
_entity_poly.pdbx_strand_id
1 'polypeptide(L)'
;MRPTAVLALLSILALTPGVALYAPADDGTIGRTAASLLAFAREMNPEYAAMRSEADAARERAMAAGSLADPKFRMELRDITKSGEQNATLSPSGVGSTR
;
A
#
# COMPACT_ATOMS: atom_id res chain seq x y z
N MET A 1 -58.73 -40.34 33.01
CA MET A 1 -58.68 -39.51 31.78
C MET A 1 -57.51 -38.54 31.92
N ARG A 2 -56.42 -38.57 31.16
CA ARG A 2 -56.02 -39.46 30.06
C ARG A 2 -54.46 -39.42 29.99
N PRO A 3 -53.75 -40.57 29.98
CA PRO A 3 -52.30 -40.62 29.71
C PRO A 3 -51.94 -40.15 28.29
N THR A 4 -52.94 -39.87 27.47
CA THR A 4 -52.82 -39.30 26.12
C THR A 4 -52.21 -37.90 26.11
N ALA A 5 -52.35 -37.10 27.20
CA ALA A 5 -51.77 -35.76 27.25
C ALA A 5 -50.24 -35.79 27.36
N VAL A 6 -49.70 -36.76 28.10
CA VAL A 6 -48.24 -36.96 28.26
C VAL A 6 -47.63 -37.55 26.99
N LEU A 7 -48.32 -38.49 26.36
CA LEU A 7 -47.93 -39.06 25.06
C LEU A 7 -48.02 -38.04 23.91
N ALA A 8 -48.99 -37.12 23.95
CA ALA A 8 -49.10 -36.03 22.98
C ALA A 8 -47.95 -35.01 23.10
N LEU A 9 -47.48 -34.74 24.32
CA LEU A 9 -46.36 -33.83 24.54
C LEU A 9 -45.02 -34.43 24.08
N LEU A 10 -44.85 -35.75 24.24
CA LEU A 10 -43.67 -36.49 23.79
C LEU A 10 -43.61 -36.72 22.27
N SER A 11 -44.76 -36.72 21.58
CA SER A 11 -44.81 -36.88 20.12
C SER A 11 -44.56 -35.58 19.35
N ILE A 12 -44.72 -34.42 19.99
CA ILE A 12 -44.36 -33.11 19.39
C ILE A 12 -42.84 -32.90 19.36
N LEU A 13 -42.08 -33.52 20.27
CA LEU A 13 -40.62 -33.38 20.33
C LEU A 13 -39.88 -34.32 19.35
N ALA A 14 -40.54 -35.35 18.83
CA ALA A 14 -39.91 -36.38 17.99
C ALA A 14 -39.96 -36.10 16.47
N LEU A 15 -40.55 -34.98 16.05
CA LEU A 15 -40.73 -34.66 14.63
C LEU A 15 -40.28 -33.24 14.26
N THR A 16 -39.13 -32.81 14.76
CA THR A 16 -38.37 -31.76 14.07
C THR A 16 -37.47 -32.44 13.05
N PRO A 17 -37.83 -32.47 11.75
CA PRO A 17 -36.87 -32.83 10.72
C PRO A 17 -35.69 -31.87 10.88
N GLY A 18 -34.48 -32.44 10.96
CA GLY A 18 -33.25 -31.69 11.22
C GLY A 18 -33.22 -30.44 10.36
N VAL A 19 -33.40 -29.28 11.00
CA VAL A 19 -33.13 -28.00 10.39
C VAL A 19 -31.64 -28.06 10.12
N ALA A 20 -31.26 -28.25 8.85
CA ALA A 20 -29.88 -28.08 8.44
C ALA A 20 -29.54 -26.63 8.74
N LEU A 21 -28.95 -26.39 9.91
CA LEU A 21 -28.34 -25.12 10.23
C LEU A 21 -27.35 -24.88 9.11
N TYR A 22 -27.67 -23.90 8.26
CA TYR A 22 -26.77 -23.43 7.22
C TYR A 22 -25.58 -22.84 7.97
N ALA A 23 -24.55 -23.65 8.20
CA ALA A 23 -23.29 -23.17 8.73
C ALA A 23 -22.81 -22.09 7.75
N PRO A 24 -22.39 -20.90 8.23
CA PRO A 24 -21.78 -19.92 7.34
C PRO A 24 -20.67 -20.63 6.58
N ALA A 25 -20.68 -20.50 5.25
CA ALA A 25 -19.72 -21.15 4.39
C ALA A 25 -18.32 -20.79 4.90
N ASP A 26 -17.57 -21.81 5.33
CA ASP A 26 -16.18 -21.64 5.69
C ASP A 26 -15.42 -21.32 4.39
N ASP A 27 -15.21 -20.04 4.14
CA ASP A 27 -14.35 -19.53 3.06
C ASP A 27 -12.89 -20.03 3.22
N GLY A 28 -12.54 -20.65 4.35
CA GLY A 28 -11.24 -21.25 4.62
C GLY A 28 -10.92 -22.50 3.81
N THR A 29 -11.89 -23.16 3.18
CA THR A 29 -11.60 -24.36 2.38
C THR A 29 -11.14 -23.99 0.96
N ILE A 30 -9.85 -24.21 0.67
CA ILE A 30 -9.27 -24.06 -0.68
C ILE A 30 -10.04 -24.94 -1.67
N GLY A 31 -10.42 -24.39 -2.84
CA GLY A 31 -11.10 -25.15 -3.89
C GLY A 31 -12.63 -25.12 -3.86
N ARG A 32 -13.25 -24.59 -2.81
CA ARG A 32 -14.71 -24.42 -2.75
C ARG A 32 -15.23 -23.38 -3.76
N THR A 33 -14.42 -22.37 -4.06
CA THR A 33 -14.74 -21.33 -5.02
C THR A 33 -13.53 -21.04 -5.91
N ALA A 34 -13.77 -20.51 -7.12
CA ALA A 34 -12.68 -20.03 -7.98
C ALA A 34 -11.87 -18.92 -7.29
N ALA A 35 -12.52 -18.10 -6.46
CA ALA A 35 -11.86 -17.06 -5.69
C ALA A 35 -10.86 -17.63 -4.67
N SER A 36 -11.19 -18.73 -3.97
CA SER A 36 -10.25 -19.33 -3.00
C SER A 36 -9.04 -19.97 -3.68
N LEU A 37 -9.23 -20.54 -4.87
CA LEU A 37 -8.11 -21.04 -5.70
C LEU A 37 -7.21 -19.91 -6.19
N LEU A 38 -7.80 -18.80 -6.66
CA LEU A 38 -7.03 -17.63 -7.11
C LEU A 38 -6.28 -16.95 -5.96
N ALA A 39 -6.90 -16.86 -4.78
CA ALA A 39 -6.26 -16.34 -3.58
C ALA A 39 -5.03 -17.19 -3.21
N PHE A 40 -5.22 -18.50 -3.12
CA PHE A 40 -4.14 -19.44 -2.85
C PHE A 40 -3.02 -19.37 -3.90
N ALA A 41 -3.36 -19.32 -5.18
CA ALA A 41 -2.39 -19.21 -6.26
C ALA A 41 -1.58 -17.91 -6.20
N ARG A 42 -2.21 -16.78 -5.86
CA ARG A 42 -1.50 -15.49 -5.70
C ARG A 42 -0.58 -15.48 -4.50
N GLU A 43 -0.95 -16.17 -3.42
CA GLU A 43 -0.14 -16.24 -2.20
C GLU A 43 1.08 -17.16 -2.37
N MET A 44 0.91 -18.28 -3.06
CA MET A 44 1.96 -19.30 -3.18
C MET A 44 2.82 -19.18 -4.44
N ASN A 45 2.48 -18.33 -5.41
CA ASN A 45 3.23 -18.21 -6.66
C ASN A 45 4.40 -17.21 -6.55
N PRO A 46 5.67 -17.66 -6.65
CA PRO A 46 6.83 -16.77 -6.56
C PRO A 46 6.97 -15.83 -7.76
N GLU A 47 6.57 -16.24 -8.97
CA GLU A 47 6.61 -15.36 -10.15
C GLU A 47 5.63 -14.20 -10.02
N TYR A 48 4.44 -14.46 -9.45
CA TYR A 48 3.47 -13.42 -9.16
C TYR A 48 4.01 -12.41 -8.12
N ALA A 49 4.68 -12.91 -7.07
CA ALA A 49 5.35 -12.05 -6.09
C ALA A 49 6.45 -11.18 -6.73
N ALA A 50 7.26 -11.76 -7.62
CA ALA A 50 8.29 -11.04 -8.36
C ALA A 50 7.69 -9.95 -9.27
N MET A 51 6.63 -10.27 -10.02
CA MET A 51 5.93 -9.31 -10.87
C MET A 51 5.35 -8.14 -10.06
N ARG A 52 4.81 -8.43 -8.86
CA ARG A 52 4.30 -7.39 -7.96
C ARG A 52 5.41 -6.47 -7.46
N SER A 53 6.55 -7.04 -7.04
CA SER A 53 7.73 -6.28 -6.64
C SER A 53 8.25 -5.36 -7.76
N GLU A 54 8.32 -5.87 -8.98
CA GLU A 54 8.73 -5.08 -10.14
C GLU A 54 7.76 -3.93 -10.43
N ALA A 55 6.45 -4.18 -10.30
CA ALA A 55 5.43 -3.13 -10.45
C ALA A 55 5.57 -2.04 -9.38
N ASP A 56 5.84 -2.42 -8.12
CA ASP A 56 6.08 -1.48 -7.03
C ASP A 56 7.36 -0.67 -7.28
N ALA A 57 8.45 -1.32 -7.71
CA ALA A 57 9.69 -0.64 -8.08
C ALA A 57 9.52 0.33 -9.27
N ALA A 58 8.72 -0.04 -10.27
CA ALA A 58 8.40 0.83 -11.39
C ALA A 58 7.58 2.05 -10.95
N ARG A 59 6.70 1.88 -9.97
CA ARG A 59 5.93 2.98 -9.37
C ARG A 59 6.85 3.97 -8.66
N GLU A 60 7.80 3.49 -7.87
CA GLU A 60 8.78 4.34 -7.19
C GLU A 60 9.69 5.08 -8.18
N ARG A 61 10.12 4.41 -9.26
CA ARG A 61 10.85 5.07 -10.36
C ARG A 61 10.04 6.19 -11.00
N ALA A 62 8.74 6.00 -11.21
CA ALA A 62 7.86 7.03 -11.76
C ALA A 62 7.69 8.21 -10.80
N MET A 63 7.56 7.95 -9.48
CA MET A 63 7.53 9.00 -8.46
C MET A 63 8.83 9.81 -8.43
N ALA A 64 9.99 9.13 -8.47
CA ALA A 64 11.29 9.79 -8.52
C ALA A 64 11.49 10.64 -9.79
N ALA A 65 10.98 10.21 -10.94
CA ALA A 65 11.06 10.97 -12.19
C ALA A 65 10.13 12.21 -12.22
N GLY A 66 9.03 12.19 -11.47
CA GLY A 66 8.10 13.32 -11.33
C GLY A 66 8.53 14.35 -10.27
N SER A 67 9.51 14.03 -9.44
CA SER A 67 10.12 14.94 -8.49
C SER A 67 11.08 15.87 -9.22
N LEU A 68 10.66 17.12 -9.46
CA LEU A 68 11.60 18.16 -9.87
C LEU A 68 12.61 18.32 -8.73
N ALA A 69 13.91 18.32 -9.06
CA ALA A 69 14.94 18.53 -8.06
C ALA A 69 14.65 19.80 -7.25
N ASP A 70 14.73 19.70 -5.93
CA ASP A 70 14.59 20.87 -5.06
C ASP A 70 15.53 21.98 -5.54
N PRO A 71 15.07 23.24 -5.61
CA PRO A 71 15.91 24.34 -6.04
C PRO A 71 17.13 24.44 -5.11
N LYS A 72 18.31 24.16 -5.66
CA LYS A 72 19.58 24.28 -4.92
C LYS A 72 20.12 25.69 -5.06
N PHE A 73 20.28 26.39 -3.95
CA PHE A 73 20.96 27.68 -3.93
C PHE A 73 22.47 27.47 -3.79
N ARG A 74 23.25 28.17 -4.62
CA ARG A 74 24.71 28.28 -4.48
C ARG A 74 25.07 29.75 -4.61
N MET A 75 26.00 30.20 -3.76
CA MET A 75 26.58 31.52 -3.82
C MET A 75 28.10 31.40 -4.01
N GLU A 76 28.64 32.03 -5.04
CA GLU A 76 30.07 32.06 -5.33
C GLU A 76 30.59 33.50 -5.34
N LEU A 77 31.60 33.79 -4.51
CA LEU A 77 32.30 35.08 -4.54
C LEU A 77 33.26 35.09 -5.73
N ARG A 78 33.16 36.12 -6.57
CA ARG A 78 33.93 36.29 -7.80
C ARG A 78 34.78 37.55 -7.74
N ASP A 79 35.95 37.48 -8.36
CA ASP A 79 36.79 38.64 -8.67
C ASP A 79 37.18 39.46 -7.41
N ILE A 80 37.59 38.75 -6.35
CA ILE A 80 37.97 39.33 -5.04
C ILE A 80 39.08 40.38 -5.18
N THR A 81 39.97 40.20 -6.16
CA THR A 81 41.13 41.06 -6.38
C THR A 81 41.00 41.97 -7.59
N LYS A 82 39.86 41.94 -8.32
CA LYS A 82 39.61 42.76 -9.51
C LYS A 82 40.81 42.77 -10.47
N SER A 83 41.26 41.59 -10.90
CA SER A 83 42.46 41.43 -11.75
C SER A 83 43.76 42.07 -11.22
N GLY A 84 43.89 42.25 -9.90
CA GLY A 84 45.08 42.84 -9.24
C GLY A 84 44.94 44.33 -8.88
N GLU A 85 43.83 44.98 -9.23
CA GLU A 85 43.54 46.36 -8.82
C GLU A 85 42.72 46.39 -7.52
N GLN A 86 43.39 46.40 -6.37
CA GLN A 86 42.74 46.58 -5.07
C GLN A 86 42.98 48.01 -4.54
N ASN A 87 41.99 48.89 -4.76
CA ASN A 87 41.94 50.24 -4.18
C ASN A 87 40.71 50.34 -3.26
N ALA A 88 40.85 51.05 -2.13
CA ALA A 88 39.71 51.30 -1.24
C ALA A 88 38.62 52.07 -2.01
N THR A 89 37.41 51.52 -2.09
CA THR A 89 36.29 52.15 -2.78
C THR A 89 35.01 51.99 -1.98
N LEU A 90 34.19 53.03 -1.97
CA LEU A 90 32.86 53.02 -1.35
C LEU A 90 31.74 52.77 -2.38
N SER A 91 32.10 52.64 -3.66
CA SER A 91 31.15 52.39 -4.74
C SER A 91 30.75 50.91 -4.78
N PRO A 92 29.46 50.58 -4.68
CA PRO A 92 28.98 49.18 -4.76
C PRO A 92 29.29 48.50 -6.10
N SER A 93 29.49 49.26 -7.18
CA SER A 93 29.92 48.73 -8.48
C SER A 93 31.43 48.48 -8.58
N GLY A 94 32.20 48.86 -7.56
CA GLY A 94 33.66 48.76 -7.52
C GLY A 94 34.19 47.64 -6.61
N VAL A 95 33.31 46.77 -6.11
CA VAL A 95 33.66 45.57 -5.33
C VAL A 95 33.52 44.29 -6.18
N GLY A 96 34.06 43.17 -5.70
CA GLY A 96 33.91 41.86 -6.36
C GLY A 96 32.44 41.45 -6.52
N SER A 97 32.18 40.57 -7.49
CA SER A 97 30.82 40.12 -7.83
C SER A 97 30.44 38.85 -7.05
N THR A 98 29.14 38.54 -6.98
CA THR A 98 28.62 37.29 -6.42
C THR A 98 27.62 36.68 -7.40
N ARG A 99 27.65 35.36 -7.58
CA ARG A 99 26.71 34.62 -8.44
C ARG A 99 26.01 33.50 -7.69
#